data_AF-A0A537MYC1-F1
#
_entry.id   AF-A0A537MYC1-F1
#
_cell.length_a   1.000
_cell.length_b   1.000
_cell.length_c   1.000
_cell.angle_alpha   90.00
_cell.angle_beta   90.00
_cell.angle_gamma   90.00
#
_symmetry.space_group_name_H-M   'P 1'
#
loop_
_entity.id
_entity.type
_entity.pdbx_description
1 polymer ?
#
loop_
_entity_poly.entity_id
_entity_poly.type
_entity_poly.pdbx_seq_one_letter_code
_entity_poly.pdbx_strand_id
1 'polypeptide(L)'
;MSPPKSSALEAIEALVCRDVGRGTQALIEASRGELAAAARSLVHATSIGLITGFFVPRDGVAAPETDGPVGTALLAAALGA
;
A
#
# COMPACT_ATOMS: atom_id res chain seq x y z
N MET A 1 -28.35 18.00 -9.38
CA MET A 1 -27.82 17.16 -8.27
C MET A 1 -26.31 17.22 -8.35
N SER A 2 -25.63 17.72 -7.31
CA SER A 2 -24.17 17.64 -7.24
C SER A 2 -23.76 16.17 -7.04
N PRO A 3 -22.63 15.71 -7.62
CA PRO A 3 -22.13 14.36 -7.39
C PRO A 3 -21.92 14.12 -5.88
N PRO A 4 -22.14 12.89 -5.37
CA PRO A 4 -21.84 12.57 -3.99
C PRO A 4 -20.35 12.90 -3.73
N LYS A 5 -20.08 13.53 -2.58
CA LYS A 5 -18.69 13.77 -2.17
C LYS A 5 -18.03 12.41 -1.97
N SER A 6 -16.92 12.18 -2.67
CA SER A 6 -16.09 11.00 -2.47
C SER A 6 -15.67 10.89 -1.01
N SER A 7 -15.71 9.69 -0.45
CA SER A 7 -15.27 9.46 0.93
C SER A 7 -13.77 9.75 1.07
N ALA A 8 -13.31 10.11 2.28
CA ALA A 8 -11.88 10.36 2.50
C ALA A 8 -11.01 9.14 2.12
N LEU A 9 -11.54 7.93 2.30
CA LEU A 9 -10.88 6.68 1.91
C LEU A 9 -10.77 6.52 0.39
N GLU A 10 -11.84 6.79 -0.36
CA GLU A 10 -11.80 6.78 -1.84
C GLU A 10 -10.82 7.81 -2.38
N ALA A 11 -10.74 9.00 -1.76
CA ALA A 11 -9.78 10.03 -2.15
C ALA A 11 -8.33 9.57 -1.91
N ILE A 12 -8.06 8.90 -0.77
CA ILE A 12 -6.76 8.29 -0.51
C ILE A 12 -6.47 7.19 -1.53
N GLU A 13 -7.44 6.32 -1.82
CA GLU A 13 -7.28 5.24 -2.79
C GLU A 13 -6.92 5.79 -4.18
N ALA A 14 -7.65 6.80 -4.64
CA ALA A 14 -7.37 7.46 -5.91
C ALA A 14 -5.96 8.08 -5.97
N LEU A 15 -5.44 8.59 -4.85
CA LEU A 15 -4.09 9.15 -4.77
C LEU A 15 -3.01 8.07 -4.81
N VAL A 16 -3.16 6.98 -4.05
CA VAL A 16 -2.17 5.90 -4.01
C VAL A 16 -2.18 5.05 -5.27
N CYS A 17 -3.34 4.91 -5.92
CA CYS A 17 -3.53 4.20 -7.18
C CYS A 17 -3.26 5.06 -8.42
N ARG A 18 -2.63 6.23 -8.27
CA ARG A 18 -2.21 7.04 -9.41
C ARG A 18 -1.00 6.38 -10.08
N ASP A 19 -1.14 5.97 -11.34
CA ASP A 19 0.00 5.50 -12.13
C ASP A 19 1.04 6.62 -12.32
N VAL A 20 2.30 6.26 -12.14
CA VAL A 20 3.47 7.15 -12.26
C VAL A 20 4.46 6.63 -13.30
N GLY A 21 4.03 5.73 -14.19
CA GLY A 21 4.84 5.18 -15.28
C GLY A 21 5.72 4.00 -14.85
N ARG A 22 5.29 3.24 -13.84
CA ARG A 22 6.04 2.09 -13.28
C ARG A 22 5.45 0.73 -13.63
N GLY A 23 4.48 0.68 -14.53
CA GLY A 23 3.84 -0.58 -14.96
C GLY A 23 2.90 -1.18 -13.91
N THR A 24 2.40 -0.39 -12.95
CA THR A 24 1.53 -0.85 -11.86
C THR A 24 0.05 -0.88 -12.24
N GLN A 25 -0.32 -0.43 -13.45
CA GLN A 25 -1.72 -0.24 -13.86
C GLN A 25 -2.57 -1.52 -13.73
N ALA A 26 -2.01 -2.68 -14.08
CA ALA A 26 -2.74 -3.95 -13.98
C ALA A 26 -3.03 -4.32 -12.50
N LEU A 27 -2.10 -4.02 -11.59
CA LEU A 27 -2.29 -4.24 -10.15
C LEU A 27 -3.32 -3.27 -9.59
N ILE A 28 -3.22 -1.99 -9.96
CA ILE A 28 -4.17 -0.94 -9.55
C ILE A 28 -5.60 -1.31 -9.95
N GLU A 29 -5.80 -1.80 -11.18
CA GLU A 29 -7.13 -2.20 -11.64
C GLU A 29 -7.65 -3.42 -10.88
N ALA A 30 -6.79 -4.42 -10.65
CA ALA A 30 -7.16 -5.63 -9.94
C ALA A 30 -7.54 -5.40 -8.47
N SER A 31 -7.06 -4.32 -7.84
CA SER A 31 -7.31 -4.00 -6.43
C SER A 31 -8.26 -2.82 -6.22
N ARG A 32 -8.92 -2.31 -7.27
CA ARG A 32 -9.77 -1.11 -7.18
C ARG A 32 -10.96 -1.34 -6.24
N GLY A 33 -11.14 -0.44 -5.29
CA GLY A 33 -12.17 -0.43 -4.25
C GLY A 33 -11.82 -1.23 -2.99
N GLU A 34 -10.68 -1.94 -2.97
CA GLU A 34 -10.36 -2.89 -1.90
C GLU A 34 -9.65 -2.23 -0.70
N LEU A 35 -9.24 -0.96 -0.78
CA LEU A 35 -8.45 -0.30 0.27
C LEU A 35 -9.14 -0.34 1.64
N ALA A 36 -10.45 -0.07 1.66
CA ALA A 36 -11.22 -0.08 2.90
C ALA A 36 -11.37 -1.49 3.49
N ALA A 37 -11.49 -2.52 2.64
CA ALA A 37 -11.56 -3.91 3.07
C ALA A 37 -10.22 -4.39 3.65
N ALA A 38 -9.11 -4.04 2.99
CA ALA A 38 -7.76 -4.32 3.46
C ALA A 38 -7.45 -3.63 4.80
N ALA A 39 -7.83 -2.37 4.98
CA ALA A 39 -7.66 -1.68 6.26
C ALA A 39 -8.46 -2.36 7.39
N ARG A 40 -9.70 -2.76 7.13
CA ARG A 40 -10.52 -3.48 8.12
C ARG A 40 -9.94 -4.84 8.49
N SER A 41 -9.38 -5.59 7.54
CA SER A 41 -8.80 -6.90 7.84
C SER A 41 -7.60 -6.80 8.78
N LEU A 42 -6.80 -5.74 8.64
CA LEU A 42 -5.68 -5.46 9.54
C LEU A 42 -6.16 -5.07 10.96
N VAL A 43 -7.16 -4.19 11.07
CA VAL A 43 -7.70 -3.74 12.37
C VAL A 43 -8.33 -4.87 13.18
N HIS A 44 -8.89 -5.88 12.51
CA HIS A 44 -9.53 -7.02 13.17
C HIS A 44 -8.62 -8.24 13.34
N ALA A 45 -7.37 -8.18 12.91
CA ALA A 45 -6.42 -9.29 13.06
C ALA A 45 -5.94 -9.43 14.52
N THR A 46 -5.85 -10.67 15.02
CA THR A 46 -5.29 -10.94 16.35
C THR A 46 -3.77 -10.76 16.41
N SER A 47 -3.10 -10.95 15.27
CA SER A 47 -1.64 -10.86 15.14
C SER A 47 -1.30 -10.50 13.70
N ILE A 48 -0.30 -9.64 13.51
CA ILE A 48 0.10 -9.14 12.19
C ILE A 48 1.59 -9.39 11.98
N GLY A 49 1.91 -10.15 10.93
CA GLY A 49 3.28 -10.29 10.44
C GLY A 49 3.54 -9.28 9.33
N LEU A 50 4.60 -8.48 9.48
CA LEU A 50 4.99 -7.47 8.50
C LEU A 50 6.30 -7.90 7.82
N ILE A 51 6.22 -8.13 6.51
CA ILE A 51 7.36 -8.61 5.69
C ILE A 51 7.59 -7.61 4.57
N THR A 52 8.85 -7.21 4.40
CA THR A 52 9.25 -6.21 3.41
C THR A 52 10.71 -6.40 3.02
N GLY A 53 11.12 -5.76 1.93
CA GLY A 53 12.45 -5.88 1.36
C GLY A 53 12.41 -6.58 0.02
N PHE A 54 12.78 -5.85 -1.02
CA PHE A 54 12.94 -6.37 -2.37
C PHE A 54 14.41 -6.35 -2.76
N PHE A 55 14.92 -7.49 -3.21
CA PHE A 55 16.30 -7.60 -3.67
C PHE A 55 16.43 -6.93 -5.04
N VAL A 56 17.26 -5.90 -5.13
CA VAL A 56 17.63 -5.28 -6.40
C VAL A 56 19.09 -5.60 -6.69
N PRO A 57 19.40 -6.40 -7.73
CA PRO A 57 20.78 -6.70 -8.07
C PRO A 57 21.50 -5.43 -8.51
N ARG A 58 22.58 -5.07 -7.79
CA ARG A 58 23.51 -4.00 -8.19
C ARG A 58 24.94 -4.48 -8.04
N ASP A 59 25.63 -4.64 -9.15
CA ASP A 59 27.07 -4.95 -9.22
C ASP A 59 27.52 -6.10 -8.29
N GLY A 60 26.67 -7.11 -8.11
CA GLY A 60 26.96 -8.29 -7.29
C GLY A 60 26.78 -8.10 -5.78
N VAL A 61 26.28 -6.95 -5.32
CA VAL A 61 25.94 -6.69 -3.91
C VAL A 61 24.43 -6.64 -3.73
N ALA A 62 23.92 -7.30 -2.69
CA ALA A 62 22.53 -7.17 -2.28
C ALA A 62 22.27 -5.76 -1.73
N ALA A 63 21.70 -4.89 -2.56
CA ALA A 63 21.19 -3.60 -2.12
C ALA A 63 19.68 -3.72 -1.86
N PRO A 64 19.18 -3.45 -0.65
CA PRO A 64 17.75 -3.42 -0.40
C PRO A 64 17.11 -2.25 -1.16
N GLU A 65 15.97 -2.50 -1.81
CA GLU A 65 15.15 -1.43 -2.37
C GLU A 65 14.62 -0.49 -1.27
N THR A 66 14.35 0.76 -1.62
CA THR A 66 13.72 1.74 -0.71
C THR A 66 12.20 1.58 -0.64
N ASP A 67 11.58 0.96 -1.65
CA ASP A 67 10.15 0.65 -1.66
C ASP A 67 9.86 -0.54 -0.74
N GLY A 68 8.83 -0.41 0.10
CA GLY A 68 8.50 -1.36 1.15
C GLY A 68 8.86 -0.91 2.56
N PRO A 69 10.15 -0.78 2.95
CA PRO A 69 10.55 -0.56 4.35
C PRO A 69 9.84 0.59 5.05
N VAL A 70 9.69 1.75 4.39
CA VAL A 70 9.03 2.93 4.96
C VAL A 70 7.53 2.67 5.19
N GLY A 71 6.83 2.11 4.20
CA GLY A 71 5.40 1.80 4.33
C GLY A 71 5.13 0.77 5.41
N THR A 72 5.99 -0.25 5.51
CA THR A 72 5.92 -1.27 6.56
C THR A 72 6.15 -0.69 7.95
N ALA A 73 7.13 0.22 8.12
CA ALA A 73 7.37 0.89 9.40
C ALA A 73 6.18 1.77 9.81
N LEU A 74 5.55 2.48 8.86
CA LEU A 74 4.34 3.26 9.11
C LEU A 74 3.15 2.38 9.51
N LEU A 75 2.96 1.24 8.84
CA LEU A 75 1.95 0.26 9.23
C LEU A 75 2.20 -0.31 10.62
N ALA A 76 3.45 -0.65 10.95
CA ALA A 76 3.82 -1.12 12.28
C ALA A 76 3.48 -0.09 13.36
N ALA A 77 3.81 1.19 13.13
CA ALA A 77 3.51 2.28 14.06
C ALA A 77 1.99 2.52 14.20
N ALA A 78 1.22 2.38 13.12
CA ALA A 78 -0.22 2.58 13.15
C ALA A 78 -1.01 1.41 13.78
N LEU A 79 -0.50 0.18 13.64
CA LEU A 79 -1.13 -1.05 14.14
C LEU A 79 -0.60 -1.48 15.51
N GLY A 80 0.56 -0.95 15.93
CA GLY A 80 1.37 -1.46 17.04
C GLY A 80 2.13 -0.38 17.82
N ALA A 81 1.58 0.82 17.92
CA ALA A 81 1.65 1.57 19.17
C ALA A 81 0.46 1.17 20.05
#